data_AF-A0A4R6LZD3-F1
#
_entry.id   AF-A0A4R6LZD3-F1
#
_cell.length_a   1.000
_cell.length_b   1.000
_cell.length_c   1.000
_cell.angle_alpha   90.00
_cell.angle_beta   90.00
_cell.angle_gamma   90.00
#
_symmetry.space_group_name_H-M   'P 1'
#
loop_
_entity.id
_entity.type
_entity.pdbx_description
1 polymer ?
#
loop_
_entity_poly.entity_id
_entity_poly.type
_entity_poly.pdbx_seq_one_letter_code
_entity_poly.pdbx_strand_id
1 'polypeptide(L)' 'MEDILKKYGPMLSGELKELLIEKYSISSEAARKRISRAKVDGRLITLQNSINKRKLYFSVPNMKYFNLWRCR' A
#
# COMPACT_ATOMS: atom_id res chain seq x y z
N MET A 1 -4.35 -3.12 7.05
CA MET A 1 -3.92 -2.16 5.99
C MET A 1 -5.02 -1.99 4.96
N GLU A 2 -5.68 -3.08 4.54
CA GLU A 2 -6.95 -2.99 3.80
C GLU A 2 -7.97 -2.11 4.55
N ASP A 3 -8.11 -2.27 5.86
CA ASP A 3 -9.10 -1.50 6.65
C ASP A 3 -8.84 0.01 6.66
N ILE A 4 -7.58 0.42 6.52
CA ILE A 4 -7.20 1.84 6.47
C ILE A 4 -7.58 2.44 5.13
N LEU A 5 -7.18 1.82 4.03
CA LEU A 5 -7.47 2.31 2.69
C LEU A 5 -8.96 2.14 2.33
N LYS A 6 -9.67 1.17 2.91
CA LYS A 6 -11.14 1.07 2.84
C LYS A 6 -11.83 2.21 3.59
N LYS A 7 -11.29 2.61 4.75
CA LYS A 7 -11.89 3.66 5.61
C LYS A 7 -11.58 5.08 5.16
N TYR A 8 -10.36 5.33 4.68
CA TYR A 8 -9.87 6.67 4.33
C TYR A 8 -9.77 6.89 2.82
N GLY A 9 -10.00 5.85 2.01
CA GLY A 9 -9.89 5.92 0.55
C GLY A 9 -8.44 5.81 0.05
N PRO A 10 -8.24 5.95 -1.27
CA PRO A 10 -6.92 5.92 -1.88
C PRO A 10 -6.11 7.16 -1.51
N MET A 11 -4.83 6.96 -1.23
CA MET A 11 -3.96 8.01 -0.71
C MET A 11 -2.53 7.88 -1.22
N LEU A 12 -1.74 8.94 -1.06
CA LEU A 12 -0.34 8.95 -1.49
C LEU A 12 0.54 8.09 -0.58
N SER A 13 1.67 7.64 -1.11
CA SER A 13 2.65 6.85 -0.35
C SER A 13 3.15 7.52 0.93
N GLY A 14 3.26 8.85 0.93
CA GLY A 14 3.70 9.61 2.12
C GLY A 14 2.63 9.60 3.20
N GLU A 15 1.41 9.94 2.82
CA GLU A 15 0.23 10.01 3.69
C GLU A 15 -0.10 8.64 4.31
N LEU A 16 -0.06 7.56 3.51
CA LEU A 16 -0.28 6.21 4.02
C LEU A 16 0.76 5.81 5.08
N LYS A 17 2.01 6.21 4.88
CA LYS A 17 3.10 5.94 5.81
C LYS A 17 2.89 6.71 7.11
N GLU A 18 2.55 8.00 7.04
CA GLU A 18 2.28 8.83 8.22
C GLU A 18 1.09 8.31 9.02
N LEU A 19 -0.01 7.97 8.35
CA LEU A 19 -1.21 7.44 9.00
C LEU A 19 -0.94 6.07 9.65
N LEU A 20 -0.07 5.24 9.07
CA LEU A 20 0.37 3.98 9.69
C LEU A 20 1.24 4.21 10.94
N ILE A 21 2.13 5.20 10.91
CA ILE A 21 2.96 5.59 12.06
C ILE A 21 2.06 6.07 13.19
N GLU A 22 1.09 6.95 12.89
CA GLU A 22 0.19 7.52 13.89
C GLU A 22 -0.75 6.47 14.50
N LYS A 23 -1.41 5.65 13.68
CA LYS A 23 -2.39 4.66 14.16
C LYS A 23 -1.80 3.49 14.92
N TYR A 24 -0.61 3.05 14.55
CA TYR A 24 0.01 1.85 15.12
C TYR A 24 1.28 2.15 15.93
N SER A 25 1.64 3.43 16.09
CA SER A 25 2.85 3.88 16.79
C SER A 25 4.11 3.12 16.34
N ILE A 26 4.21 2.81 15.04
CA ILE A 26 5.32 2.07 14.48
C ILE A 26 6.38 3.00 13.89
N SER A 27 7.63 2.53 13.80
CA SER A 27 8.69 3.28 13.13
C SER A 27 8.41 3.47 11.63
N SER A 28 8.99 4.53 11.06
CA SER A 28 8.84 4.86 9.64
C SER A 28 9.32 3.74 8.72
N GLU A 29 10.37 3.02 9.10
CA GLU A 29 10.89 1.84 8.39
C GLU A 29 9.90 0.68 8.44
N ALA A 30 9.31 0.41 9.60
CA ALA A 30 8.31 -0.65 9.76
C ALA A 30 7.06 -0.35 8.92
N ALA A 31 6.63 0.91 8.86
CA ALA A 31 5.52 1.35 8.00
C ALA A 31 5.82 1.12 6.51
N ARG A 32 7.02 1.52 6.04
CA ARG A 32 7.46 1.26 4.66
C ARG A 32 7.53 -0.23 4.34
N LYS A 33 8.08 -1.04 5.25
CA LYS A 33 8.19 -2.50 5.08
C LYS A 33 6.82 -3.16 5.01
N ARG A 34 5.85 -2.71 5.83
CA ARG A 34 4.46 -3.15 5.72
C ARG A 34 3.87 -2.81 4.35
N ILE A 35 3.96 -1.55 3.91
CA ILE A 35 3.44 -1.11 2.58
C ILE A 35 4.05 -1.96 1.45
N SER A 36 5.36 -2.19 1.49
CA SER A 36 6.06 -3.02 0.51
C SER A 36 5.52 -4.46 0.47
N ARG A 37 5.32 -5.08 1.65
CA ARG A 37 4.71 -6.42 1.74
C ARG A 37 3.29 -6.45 1.18
N ALA A 38 2.46 -5.48 1.52
CA ALA A 38 1.08 -5.41 1.01
C ALA A 38 1.01 -5.24 -0.52
N LYS A 39 2.02 -4.60 -1.12
CA LYS A 39 2.15 -4.51 -2.58
C LYS A 39 2.51 -5.85 -3.22
N VAL A 40 3.44 -6.60 -2.61
CA VAL A 40 3.83 -7.93 -3.09
C VAL A 40 2.68 -8.92 -2.96
N ASP A 41 1.93 -8.86 -1.86
CA ASP A 41 0.80 -9.75 -1.58
C ASP A 41 -0.45 -9.46 -2.45
N GLY A 42 -0.38 -8.50 -3.38
CA GLY A 42 -1.51 -8.14 -4.26
C GLY A 42 -2.65 -7.40 -3.57
N ARG A 43 -2.50 -7.04 -2.30
CA ARG A 43 -3.52 -6.29 -1.51
C ARG A 43 -3.51 -4.79 -1.81
N LEU A 44 -2.47 -4.31 -2.48
CA LEU A 44 -2.23 -2.90 -2.71
C LEU A 44 -1.85 -2.65 -4.17
N ILE A 45 -2.73 -1.99 -4.91
CA ILE A 45 -2.44 -1.53 -6.27
C ILE A 45 -1.78 -0.15 -6.19
N THR A 46 -0.75 0.04 -7.00
CA THR A 46 -0.11 1.35 -7.17
C THR A 46 -0.51 1.92 -8.52
N LEU A 47 -1.18 3.07 -8.53
CA LEU A 47 -1.30 3.87 -9.75
C LEU A 47 -0.23 4.95 -9.72
N GLN A 48 0.57 5.00 -10.78
CA GLN A 48 1.51 6.10 -10.98
C GLN A 48 0.80 7.14 -11.84
N ASN A 49 0.57 8.33 -11.27
CA ASN A 49 0.05 9.44 -12.05
C ASN A 49 1.14 9.91 -13.03
N SER A 50 0.88 9.86 -14.34
CA SER A 50 1.90 10.17 -15.37
C SER A 50 2.31 11.65 -15.33
N ILE A 51 1.42 12.53 -14.86
CA ILE A 51 1.62 13.98 -14.84
C ILE A 51 2.62 14.38 -13.75
N ASN A 52 2.45 13.86 -12.53
CA ASN A 52 3.23 14.27 -11.36
C ASN A 52 4.23 13.21 -10.88
N LYS A 53 4.34 12.06 -11.57
CA LYS A 53 5.11 10.86 -11.19
C LYS A 53 4.85 10.37 -9.75
N ARG A 54 3.76 10.82 -9.11
CA ARG A 54 3.37 10.44 -7.74
C ARG A 54 2.65 9.10 -7.74
N LYS A 55 2.87 8.32 -6.69
CA LYS A 55 2.27 6.98 -6.50
C LYS A 55 1.08 7.09 -5.56
N LEU A 56 -0.10 6.75 -6.08
CA LEU A 56 -1.34 6.58 -5.33
C LEU A 56 -1.54 5.09 -5.04
N TYR A 57 -1.98 4.79 -3.82
CA TYR A 57 -2.23 3.43 -3.39
C TYR A 57 -3.72 3.19 -3.16
N PHE A 58 -4.17 2.03 -3.62
CA PHE A 58 -5.54 1.56 -3.48
C PHE A 58 -5.51 0.23 -2.74
N SER A 59 -6.44 0.05 -1.80
CA SER A 59 -6.67 -1.29 -1.25
C SER A 59 -7.57 -2.06 -2.20
N VAL A 60 -7.12 -3.27 -2.53
CA VAL A 60 -7.94 -4.24 -3.22
C VAL A 60 -8.48 -5.20 -2.17
N PRO A 61 -9.80 -5.38 -2.07
CA PRO A 61 -10.34 -6.45 -1.25
C PRO A 61 -9.97 -7.78 -1.91
N ASN A 62 -9.03 -8.49 -1.31
CA ASN A 62 -8.88 -9.94 -1.44
C ASN A 62 -8.61 -10.47 -2.87
N MET A 63 -7.64 -9.93 -3.61
CA MET A 63 -7.07 -10.65 -4.75
C MET A 63 -6.11 -11.73 -4.24
N LYS A 64 -6.60 -12.97 -4.10
CA LYS A 64 -5.81 -14.20 -3.87
C LYS A 64 -4.81 -14.54 -5.00
N TYR A 65 -4.57 -13.63 -5.94
CA TYR A 65 -3.87 -13.90 -7.20
C TYR A 65 -2.76 -12.89 -7.46
N PHE A 66 -1.62 -13.05 -6.78
CA PHE A 66 -0.36 -12.48 -7.28
C PHE A 66 0.89 -13.30 -6.94
N ASN A 67 0.71 -14.55 -6.46
CA ASN A 67 1.83 -15.49 -6.30
C ASN A 67 2.17 -16.25 -7.60
N LEU A 68 1.55 -15.92 -8.74
CA LEU A 68 1.78 -16.62 -10.01
C LEU A 68 2.86 -16.02 -10.92
N TRP A 69 3.53 -14.93 -10.52
CA TRP A 69 4.48 -14.19 -11.38
C TRP A 69 5.90 -14.08 -10.82
N ARG A 70 6.31 -15.04 -9.97
CA ARG A 70 7.71 -15.25 -9.57
C ARG A 70 8.12 -16.71 -9.70
N CYS A 71 8.12 -17.21 -10.93
CA CYS A 71 8.97 -18.32 -11.34
C CYS A 71 9.59 -17.96 -12.69
N ARG A 72 10.76 -17.32 -12.65
CA ARG A 72 11.76 -17.41 -13.72
C ARG A 72 13.13 -17.15 -13.15
#